data_AF-A0AA40LQ20-F1
#
_entry.id   AF-A0AA40LQ20-F1
#
_cell.length_a   1.000
_cell.length_b   1.000
_cell.length_c   1.000
_cell.angle_alpha   90.00
_cell.angle_beta   90.00
_cell.angle_gamma   90.00
#
_symmetry.space_group_name_H-M   'P 1'
#
loop_
_entity.id
_entity.type
_entity.pdbx_description
1 polymer ?
#
loop_
_entity_poly.entity_id
_entity_poly.type
_entity_poly.pdbx_seq_one_letter_code
_entity_poly.pdbx_strand_id
1 'polypeptide(L)'
;MKCEPCTRKECSKKTKTDDQENAAVNVRREREKGEFHKLADARIFLSDCLGCDSCVTTEEGVQVSQQNTEDFFRVLNLNKKCDTSQHKVLAESVCPQSLPYFVAKFSLSVTDASRGLCGLLKSLGAHYSCGLQHPGDTASTPATHADLRLPRLGPICRACAGSPRHPHLCTAKSPQQIMGCLVKDYFTRWRNLSPDKIFHVIVALCYDKKLEAL
;
A
#
# COMPACT_ATOMS: atom_id res chain seq x y z
N MET A 1 13.87 -48.52 2.04
CA MET A 1 15.18 -47.85 2.22
C MET A 1 15.18 -47.23 3.60
N LYS A 2 16.00 -47.75 4.52
CA LYS A 2 16.16 -47.25 5.89
C LYS A 2 17.45 -46.43 5.92
N CYS A 3 17.39 -45.17 6.35
CA CYS A 3 18.59 -44.36 6.59
C CYS A 3 19.28 -44.82 7.88
N GLU A 4 20.59 -44.99 7.83
CA GLU A 4 21.45 -45.25 8.99
C GLU A 4 21.64 -44.00 9.88
N PRO A 5 22.03 -44.17 11.16
CA PRO A 5 22.13 -43.08 12.13
C PRO A 5 23.49 -42.36 12.10
N CYS A 6 23.43 -41.03 12.10
CA CYS A 6 24.59 -40.13 12.16
C CYS A 6 25.34 -40.25 13.50
N THR A 7 26.58 -40.74 13.47
CA THR A 7 27.53 -40.69 14.58
C THR A 7 28.45 -39.48 14.46
N ARG A 8 28.08 -38.37 15.10
CA ARG A 8 29.06 -37.34 15.50
C ARG A 8 28.67 -36.75 16.86
N LYS A 9 29.40 -37.18 17.89
CA LYS A 9 29.43 -36.54 19.21
C LYS A 9 30.24 -35.26 19.08
N GLU A 10 29.58 -34.12 18.89
CA GLU A 10 30.10 -32.79 19.25
C GLU A 10 28.98 -31.75 19.08
N CYS A 11 28.01 -31.79 19.98
CA CYS A 11 27.11 -30.66 20.20
C CYS A 11 27.20 -30.32 21.68
N SER A 12 28.10 -29.40 22.02
CA SER A 12 28.05 -28.47 23.18
C SER A 12 29.43 -27.91 23.47
N LYS A 13 29.69 -26.68 23.01
CA LYS A 13 30.50 -25.64 23.68
C LYS A 13 30.51 -24.39 22.78
N LYS A 14 29.45 -23.58 22.85
CA LYS A 14 29.55 -22.15 22.50
C LYS A 14 29.96 -21.43 23.77
N THR A 15 31.24 -21.04 23.86
CA THR A 15 31.72 -20.08 24.85
C THR A 15 32.15 -18.82 24.12
N LYS A 16 31.41 -17.74 24.37
CA LYS A 16 31.77 -16.31 24.32
C LYS A 16 32.53 -15.79 23.09
N THR A 17 31.78 -15.28 22.11
CA THR A 17 32.25 -14.24 21.17
C THR A 17 31.09 -13.31 20.77
N ASP A 18 30.35 -12.74 21.73
CA ASP A 18 29.15 -11.92 21.45
C ASP A 18 29.42 -10.40 21.29
N ASP A 19 30.62 -9.90 21.59
CA ASP A 19 30.82 -8.44 21.66
C ASP A 19 31.26 -7.78 20.33
N GLN A 20 31.95 -8.52 19.44
CA GLN A 20 32.47 -7.96 18.18
C GLN A 20 31.47 -8.04 17.01
N GLU A 21 30.60 -9.06 16.97
CA GLU A 21 29.59 -9.21 15.90
C GLU A 21 28.45 -8.20 16.06
N ASN A 22 28.06 -7.91 17.31
CA ASN A 22 27.03 -6.90 17.61
C ASN A 22 27.46 -5.47 17.23
N ALA A 23 28.73 -5.11 17.39
CA ALA A 23 29.25 -3.80 17.00
C ALA A 23 29.24 -3.60 15.47
N ALA A 24 29.66 -4.60 14.69
CA ALA A 24 29.64 -4.53 13.23
C ALA A 24 28.21 -4.51 12.65
N VAL A 25 27.28 -5.23 13.28
CA VAL A 25 25.85 -5.21 12.92
C VAL A 25 25.21 -3.87 13.28
N ASN A 26 25.57 -3.27 14.41
CA ASN A 26 25.05 -1.95 14.81
C ASN A 26 25.57 -0.82 13.92
N VAL A 27 26.85 -0.83 13.54
CA VAL A 27 27.43 0.16 12.62
C VAL A 27 26.82 0.06 11.20
N ARG A 28 26.56 -1.16 10.71
CA ARG A 28 25.84 -1.34 9.42
C ARG A 28 24.41 -0.81 9.51
N ARG A 29 23.67 -1.13 10.58
CA ARG A 29 22.31 -0.63 10.80
C ARG A 29 22.23 0.89 10.94
N GLU A 30 23.19 1.54 11.59
CA GLU A 30 23.20 3.00 11.70
C GLU A 30 23.54 3.69 10.37
N ARG A 31 24.49 3.14 9.60
CA ARG A 31 24.82 3.63 8.27
C ARG A 31 23.65 3.48 7.30
N GLU A 32 22.98 2.32 7.32
CA GLU A 32 21.77 2.04 6.55
C GLU A 32 20.62 2.96 6.96
N LYS A 33 20.38 3.18 8.27
CA LYS A 33 19.38 4.15 8.75
C LYS A 33 19.61 5.55 8.18
N GLY A 34 20.86 6.02 8.16
CA GLY A 34 21.21 7.32 7.59
C GLY A 34 20.96 7.43 6.08
N GLU A 35 21.10 6.33 5.33
CA GLU A 35 20.84 6.27 3.89
C GLU A 35 19.33 6.24 3.58
N PHE A 36 18.55 5.46 4.33
CA PHE A 36 17.09 5.43 4.17
C PHE A 36 16.44 6.79 4.44
N HIS A 37 16.92 7.55 5.43
CA HIS A 37 16.44 8.92 5.67
C HIS A 37 16.74 9.85 4.50
N LYS A 38 17.96 9.78 3.93
CA LYS A 38 18.32 10.56 2.73
C LYS A 38 17.43 10.23 1.53
N LEU A 39 17.16 8.94 1.31
CA LEU A 39 16.27 8.48 0.23
C LEU A 39 14.82 8.91 0.47
N ALA A 40 14.34 8.89 1.71
CA ALA A 40 12.99 9.36 2.05
C ALA A 40 12.82 10.90 1.92
N ASP A 41 13.91 11.65 1.87
CA ASP A 41 13.92 13.10 1.66
C ASP A 41 14.04 13.48 0.17
N ALA A 42 14.42 12.53 -0.68
CA ALA A 42 14.54 12.75 -2.11
C ALA A 42 13.16 12.97 -2.76
N ARG A 43 13.11 13.86 -3.75
CA ARG A 43 11.94 13.97 -4.63
C ARG A 43 11.97 12.82 -5.62
N ILE A 44 10.81 12.19 -5.80
CA ILE A 44 10.60 11.13 -6.79
C ILE A 44 10.03 11.79 -8.04
N PHE A 45 10.60 11.45 -9.19
CA PHE A 45 10.18 11.90 -10.52
C PHE A 45 9.54 10.75 -11.30
N LEU A 46 8.80 11.08 -12.37
CA LEU A 46 8.21 10.07 -13.26
C LEU A 46 9.31 9.19 -13.87
N SER A 47 10.43 9.80 -14.27
CA SER A 47 11.61 9.13 -14.81
C SER A 47 12.26 8.12 -13.86
N ASP A 48 11.97 8.19 -12.56
CA ASP A 48 12.47 7.21 -11.58
C ASP A 48 11.63 5.91 -11.58
N CYS A 49 10.50 5.90 -12.29
CA CYS A 49 9.60 4.77 -12.44
C CYS A 49 9.82 4.05 -13.79
N LEU A 50 9.09 2.96 -14.04
CA LEU A 50 9.21 2.23 -15.32
C LEU A 50 8.71 3.05 -16.52
N GLY A 51 7.90 4.08 -16.26
CA GLY A 51 7.47 5.06 -17.25
C GLY A 51 8.56 6.07 -17.60
N CYS A 52 8.90 6.17 -18.88
CA CYS A 52 9.74 7.23 -19.42
C CYS A 52 8.90 8.34 -20.06
N ASP A 53 9.45 9.55 -20.23
CA ASP A 53 8.75 10.67 -20.91
C ASP A 53 8.33 10.33 -22.35
N SER A 54 9.05 9.39 -22.99
CA SER A 54 8.71 8.86 -24.32
C SER A 54 7.76 7.66 -24.29
N CYS A 55 7.46 7.11 -23.11
CA CYS A 55 6.58 5.97 -22.89
C CYS A 55 5.15 6.40 -22.54
N VAL A 56 5.00 7.61 -21.98
CA VAL A 56 3.73 8.17 -21.52
C VAL A 56 3.23 9.15 -22.58
N THR A 57 1.99 8.98 -23.02
CA THR A 57 1.35 9.92 -23.97
C THR A 57 1.11 11.27 -23.31
N THR A 58 0.98 12.33 -24.12
CA THR A 58 0.70 13.68 -23.60
C THR A 58 -0.57 13.71 -22.76
N GLU A 59 -1.61 12.99 -23.18
CA GLU A 59 -2.88 12.87 -22.48
C GLU A 59 -2.73 12.16 -21.12
N GLU A 60 -2.03 11.02 -21.08
CA GLU A 60 -1.75 10.30 -19.83
C GLU A 60 -0.92 11.17 -18.87
N GLY A 61 0.06 11.91 -19.37
CA GLY A 61 0.88 12.82 -18.57
C GLY A 61 0.05 13.93 -17.91
N VAL A 62 -0.93 14.49 -18.63
CA VAL A 62 -1.90 15.45 -18.07
C VAL A 62 -2.74 14.80 -16.97
N GLN A 63 -3.27 13.59 -17.20
CA GLN A 63 -4.10 12.91 -16.21
C GLN A 63 -3.31 12.50 -14.96
N VAL A 64 -2.07 12.06 -15.11
CA VAL A 64 -1.15 11.78 -13.98
C VAL A 64 -0.89 13.04 -13.16
N SER A 65 -0.76 14.19 -13.81
CA SER A 65 -0.54 15.48 -13.15
C SER A 65 -1.79 15.99 -12.42
N GLN A 66 -2.99 15.68 -12.94
CA GLN A 66 -4.27 15.97 -12.28
C GLN A 66 -4.49 15.13 -11.02
N GLN A 67 -3.91 13.93 -10.94
CA GLN A 67 -3.92 13.11 -9.73
C GLN A 67 -2.97 13.69 -8.66
N ASN A 68 -3.39 14.78 -8.01
CA ASN A 68 -2.61 15.51 -7.01
C ASN A 68 -3.37 15.74 -5.70
N THR A 69 -2.68 16.32 -4.72
CA THR A 69 -3.22 16.55 -3.38
C THR A 69 -4.23 17.69 -3.33
N GLU A 70 -4.19 18.64 -4.27
CA GLU A 70 -5.13 19.75 -4.33
C GLU A 70 -6.55 19.26 -4.60
N ASP A 71 -6.68 18.27 -5.49
CA ASP A 71 -7.94 17.57 -5.77
C ASP A 71 -8.52 16.91 -4.52
N PHE A 72 -7.67 16.25 -3.74
CA PHE A 72 -8.06 15.66 -2.47
C PHE A 72 -8.55 16.71 -1.47
N PHE A 73 -7.80 17.79 -1.26
CA PHE A 73 -8.20 18.87 -0.35
C PHE A 73 -9.46 19.61 -0.83
N ARG A 74 -9.65 19.73 -2.14
CA ARG A 74 -10.89 20.29 -2.71
C ARG A 74 -12.09 19.45 -2.29
N VAL A 75 -12.04 18.12 -2.44
CA VAL A 75 -13.12 17.23 -2.01
C VAL A 75 -13.35 17.29 -0.51
N LEU A 76 -12.28 17.33 0.30
CA LEU A 76 -12.40 17.50 1.75
C LEU A 76 -13.09 18.81 2.14
N ASN A 77 -12.72 19.92 1.48
CA ASN A 77 -13.33 21.22 1.74
C ASN A 77 -14.79 21.28 1.29
N LEU A 78 -15.15 20.61 0.19
CA LEU A 78 -16.54 20.46 -0.24
C LEU A 78 -17.36 19.72 0.82
N ASN A 79 -16.86 18.60 1.35
CA ASN A 79 -17.54 17.86 2.40
C ASN A 79 -17.73 18.67 3.70
N LYS A 80 -16.86 19.66 3.97
CA LYS A 80 -17.00 20.55 5.14
C LYS A 80 -18.00 21.70 4.94
N LYS A 81 -18.20 22.16 3.72
CA LYS A 81 -18.95 23.40 3.40
C LYS A 81 -20.33 23.14 2.80
N CYS A 82 -20.50 22.04 2.06
CA CYS A 82 -21.66 21.83 1.20
C CYS A 82 -22.80 21.10 1.92
N ASP A 83 -23.99 21.18 1.31
CA ASP A 83 -25.12 20.32 1.60
C ASP A 83 -24.73 18.84 1.41
N THR A 84 -25.29 17.98 2.25
CA THR A 84 -25.05 16.52 2.33
C THR A 84 -25.23 15.83 0.97
N SER A 85 -26.03 16.41 0.08
CA SER A 85 -26.26 15.93 -1.30
C SER A 85 -25.02 15.97 -2.20
N GLN A 86 -24.08 16.90 -1.96
CA GLN A 86 -22.84 17.07 -2.74
C GLN A 86 -21.66 16.30 -2.13
N HIS A 87 -21.84 15.70 -0.95
CA HIS A 87 -20.76 15.01 -0.26
C HIS A 87 -20.29 13.78 -1.03
N LYS A 88 -18.98 13.57 -1.01
CA LYS A 88 -18.35 12.34 -1.49
C LYS A 88 -17.91 11.50 -0.31
N VAL A 89 -18.19 10.20 -0.37
CA VAL A 89 -17.66 9.22 0.56
C VAL A 89 -16.19 9.01 0.23
N LEU A 90 -15.31 9.34 1.18
CA LEU A 90 -13.88 9.07 1.04
C LEU A 90 -13.58 7.64 1.46
N ALA A 91 -12.99 6.87 0.56
CA ALA A 91 -12.37 5.58 0.85
C ALA A 91 -10.87 5.70 0.64
N GLU A 92 -10.06 5.24 1.57
CA GLU A 92 -8.61 5.24 1.46
C GLU A 92 -8.02 3.83 1.34
N SER A 93 -6.93 3.71 0.60
CA SER A 93 -6.16 2.48 0.48
C SER A 93 -4.67 2.78 0.52
N VAL A 94 -3.95 2.00 1.33
CA VAL A 94 -2.51 2.19 1.52
C VAL A 94 -1.78 1.01 0.92
N CYS A 95 -0.87 1.28 -0.02
CA CYS A 95 0.02 0.25 -0.58
C CYS A 95 1.08 -0.14 0.48
N PRO A 96 1.31 -1.43 0.77
CA PRO A 96 2.32 -1.86 1.75
C PRO A 96 3.72 -1.38 1.40
N GLN A 97 4.01 -1.29 0.10
CA GLN A 97 5.26 -0.75 -0.43
C GLN A 97 5.51 0.71 -0.02
N SER A 98 4.47 1.44 0.39
CA SER A 98 4.62 2.80 0.90
C SER A 98 5.05 2.86 2.37
N LEU A 99 4.78 1.81 3.16
CA LEU A 99 5.05 1.82 4.60
C LEU A 99 6.54 1.95 4.97
N PRO A 100 7.50 1.29 4.27
CA PRO A 100 8.92 1.46 4.54
C PRO A 100 9.40 2.91 4.48
N TYR A 101 8.83 3.72 3.58
CA TYR A 101 9.14 5.15 3.51
C TYR A 101 8.73 5.88 4.79
N PHE A 102 7.51 5.65 5.28
CA PHE A 102 7.03 6.29 6.52
C PHE A 102 7.82 5.80 7.74
N VAL A 103 8.16 4.52 7.77
CA VAL A 103 9.04 3.92 8.80
C VAL A 103 10.39 4.61 8.82
N ALA A 104 11.03 4.78 7.65
CA ALA A 104 12.30 5.47 7.53
C ALA A 104 12.16 6.94 7.93
N LYS A 105 11.26 7.69 7.27
CA LYS A 105 11.10 9.13 7.43
C LYS A 105 10.79 9.56 8.86
N PHE A 106 9.89 8.83 9.53
CA PHE A 106 9.38 9.18 10.87
C PHE A 106 9.98 8.33 11.99
N SER A 107 10.92 7.43 11.66
CA SER A 107 11.55 6.50 12.62
C SER A 107 10.51 5.70 13.45
N LEU A 108 9.42 5.28 12.81
CA LEU A 108 8.31 4.54 13.44
C LEU A 108 8.42 3.03 13.18
N SER A 109 7.69 2.22 13.96
CA SER A 109 7.47 0.81 13.58
C SER A 109 6.53 0.72 12.36
N VAL A 110 6.56 -0.40 11.63
CA VAL A 110 5.65 -0.63 10.49
C VAL A 110 4.18 -0.52 10.92
N THR A 111 3.86 -1.06 12.10
CA THR A 111 2.52 -1.00 12.68
C THR A 111 2.11 0.41 13.06
N ASP A 112 3.02 1.19 13.66
CA ASP A 112 2.76 2.59 14.01
C ASP A 112 2.65 3.47 12.77
N ALA A 113 3.47 3.23 11.75
CA ALA A 113 3.40 3.95 10.48
C ALA A 113 2.06 3.70 9.78
N SER A 114 1.62 2.44 9.70
CA SER A 114 0.32 2.08 9.13
C SER A 114 -0.83 2.69 9.93
N ARG A 115 -0.81 2.56 11.27
CA ARG A 115 -1.85 3.13 12.14
C ARG A 115 -1.87 4.65 12.10
N GLY A 116 -0.72 5.30 12.10
CA GLY A 116 -0.57 6.75 12.01
C GLY A 116 -1.09 7.29 10.69
N LEU A 117 -0.79 6.62 9.56
CA LEU A 117 -1.28 7.01 8.24
C LEU A 117 -2.80 6.85 8.13
N CYS A 118 -3.34 5.70 8.55
CA CYS A 118 -4.79 5.49 8.58
C CYS A 118 -5.47 6.48 9.54
N GLY A 119 -4.88 6.76 10.71
CA GLY A 119 -5.39 7.72 11.68
C GLY A 119 -5.42 9.15 11.13
N LEU A 120 -4.36 9.56 10.43
CA LEU A 120 -4.29 10.85 9.76
C LEU A 120 -5.39 11.00 8.71
N LEU A 121 -5.55 10.02 7.82
CA LEU A 121 -6.57 10.05 6.77
C LEU A 121 -7.98 10.07 7.37
N LYS A 122 -8.23 9.28 8.42
CA LYS A 122 -9.49 9.32 9.18
C LYS A 122 -9.74 10.70 9.80
N SER A 123 -8.72 11.31 10.42
CA SER A 123 -8.83 12.66 11.02
C SER A 123 -9.13 13.74 9.98
N LEU A 124 -8.71 13.53 8.73
CA LEU A 124 -9.01 14.43 7.61
C LEU A 124 -10.43 14.27 7.06
N GLY A 125 -11.15 13.21 7.43
CA GLY A 125 -12.52 12.93 6.97
C GLY A 125 -12.63 11.73 6.03
N ALA A 126 -11.61 10.87 5.96
CA ALA A 126 -11.70 9.60 5.26
C ALA A 126 -12.53 8.60 6.09
N HIS A 127 -13.48 7.93 5.43
CA HIS A 127 -14.50 7.14 6.12
C HIS A 127 -14.14 5.65 6.17
N TYR A 128 -13.25 5.16 5.29
CA TYR A 128 -12.98 3.72 5.13
C TYR A 128 -11.54 3.43 4.76
N SER A 129 -10.79 2.83 5.69
CA SER A 129 -9.43 2.35 5.44
C SER A 129 -9.42 0.91 4.94
N CYS A 130 -8.85 0.66 3.76
CA CYS A 130 -8.57 -0.69 3.27
C CYS A 130 -7.06 -0.93 3.11
N GLY A 131 -6.52 -1.89 3.86
CA GLY A 131 -5.13 -2.33 3.69
C GLY A 131 -5.01 -3.21 2.46
N LEU A 132 -4.08 -2.89 1.56
CA LEU A 132 -3.68 -3.78 0.46
C LEU A 132 -2.77 -4.90 1.01
N GLN A 133 -3.23 -5.73 1.92
CA GLN A 133 -2.43 -6.86 2.41
C GLN A 133 -2.45 -8.02 1.43
N HIS A 134 -1.31 -8.71 1.30
CA HIS A 134 -1.21 -9.94 0.52
C HIS A 134 -2.16 -11.00 1.11
N PRO A 135 -2.81 -11.83 0.27
CA PRO A 135 -3.74 -12.86 0.71
C PRO A 135 -3.07 -14.07 1.41
N GLY A 136 -1.95 -13.87 2.11
CA GLY A 136 -1.18 -14.91 2.82
C GLY A 136 -0.86 -14.63 4.29
N ASP A 137 -1.04 -13.38 4.76
CA ASP A 137 -0.67 -13.00 6.14
C ASP A 137 -1.91 -12.96 7.06
N THR A 138 -2.50 -14.12 7.33
CA THR A 138 -3.52 -14.31 8.38
C THR A 138 -2.89 -14.56 9.76
N ALA A 139 -1.82 -13.84 10.09
CA ALA A 139 -1.17 -13.95 11.39
C ALA A 139 -1.21 -12.61 12.14
N SER A 140 -2.18 -12.52 13.06
CA SER A 140 -2.05 -11.81 14.34
C SER A 140 -1.78 -10.30 14.31
N THR A 141 -2.60 -9.52 13.60
CA THR A 141 -2.94 -8.17 14.09
C THR A 141 -4.45 -8.07 14.27
N PRO A 142 -4.93 -7.63 15.44
CA PRO A 142 -6.36 -7.38 15.62
C PRO A 142 -6.75 -6.30 14.63
N ALA A 143 -7.67 -6.62 13.73
CA ALA A 143 -8.30 -5.69 12.82
C ALA A 143 -9.07 -4.64 13.63
N THR A 144 -8.37 -3.65 14.17
CA THR A 144 -9.01 -2.47 14.76
C THR A 144 -9.48 -1.59 13.62
N HIS A 145 -10.74 -1.82 13.24
CA HIS A 145 -11.58 -0.98 12.38
C HIS A 145 -11.18 -0.84 10.90
N ALA A 146 -11.10 -1.97 10.19
CA ALA A 146 -11.39 -1.99 8.75
C ALA A 146 -12.90 -2.21 8.57
N ASP A 147 -13.66 -1.14 8.36
CA ASP A 147 -15.12 -1.17 8.19
C ASP A 147 -15.59 -1.79 6.86
N LEU A 148 -14.65 -2.28 6.04
CA LEU A 148 -14.94 -3.29 5.02
C LEU A 148 -14.70 -4.67 5.64
N ARG A 149 -15.77 -5.34 6.08
CA ARG A 149 -15.72 -6.81 6.18
C ARG A 149 -15.27 -7.33 4.82
N LEU A 150 -14.09 -7.96 4.77
CA LEU A 150 -13.57 -8.56 3.54
C LEU A 150 -14.69 -9.43 2.95
N PRO A 151 -15.02 -9.29 1.65
CA PRO A 151 -16.09 -10.08 1.07
C PRO A 151 -15.80 -11.58 1.21
N ARG A 152 -16.84 -12.43 1.16
CA ARG A 152 -16.67 -13.86 0.90
C ARG A 152 -15.79 -14.06 -0.34
N LEU A 153 -15.14 -15.21 -0.52
CA LEU A 153 -14.20 -15.48 -1.63
C LEU A 153 -14.72 -15.07 -3.03
N GLY A 154 -16.04 -15.14 -3.27
CA GLY A 154 -16.67 -14.84 -4.57
C GLY A 154 -16.36 -13.45 -5.15
N PRO A 155 -16.71 -12.33 -4.48
CA PRO A 155 -16.37 -10.98 -4.95
C PRO A 155 -14.86 -10.74 -5.14
N ILE A 156 -14.02 -11.34 -4.30
CA ILE A 156 -12.56 -11.24 -4.44
C ILE A 156 -12.11 -11.92 -5.74
N CYS A 157 -12.55 -13.15 -6.01
CA CYS A 157 -12.24 -13.84 -7.27
C CYS A 157 -12.69 -13.05 -8.50
N ARG A 158 -13.87 -12.41 -8.44
CA ARG A 158 -14.37 -11.56 -9.53
C ARG A 158 -13.53 -10.28 -9.68
N ALA A 159 -13.11 -9.66 -8.58
CA ALA A 159 -12.25 -8.48 -8.60
C ALA A 159 -10.85 -8.82 -9.15
N CYS A 160 -10.33 -10.02 -8.88
CA CYS A 160 -9.05 -10.49 -9.42
C CYS A 160 -9.08 -10.71 -10.94
N ALA A 161 -10.23 -11.01 -11.54
CA ALA A 161 -10.31 -11.30 -12.97
C ALA A 161 -10.10 -10.02 -13.82
N GLY A 162 -9.03 -10.01 -14.61
CA GLY A 162 -8.72 -8.98 -15.61
C GLY A 162 -8.79 -9.51 -17.04
N SER A 163 -8.69 -8.60 -18.01
CA SER A 163 -8.55 -8.93 -19.42
C SER A 163 -7.07 -9.19 -19.76
N PRO A 164 -6.76 -10.17 -20.64
CA PRO A 164 -5.37 -10.42 -21.04
C PRO A 164 -4.80 -9.20 -21.78
N ARG A 165 -3.73 -8.60 -21.24
CA ARG A 165 -2.93 -7.59 -21.99
C ARG A 165 -1.85 -8.22 -22.85
N HIS A 166 -1.37 -9.41 -22.49
CA HIS A 166 -0.43 -10.20 -23.27
C HIS A 166 -0.65 -11.70 -22.97
N PRO A 167 -0.57 -12.61 -23.96
CA PRO A 167 -0.84 -14.04 -23.78
C PRO A 167 0.04 -14.78 -22.76
N HIS A 168 1.15 -14.17 -22.31
CA HIS A 168 2.07 -14.75 -21.33
C HIS A 168 2.02 -14.08 -19.97
N LEU A 169 1.22 -13.02 -19.81
CA LEU A 169 1.05 -12.35 -18.53
C LEU A 169 -0.15 -12.92 -17.79
N CYS A 170 -0.04 -12.97 -16.46
CA CYS A 170 -1.17 -13.33 -15.63
C CYS A 170 -2.34 -12.38 -15.91
N THR A 171 -3.53 -12.94 -16.09
CA THR A 171 -4.77 -12.17 -16.27
C THR A 171 -5.29 -11.58 -14.96
N ALA A 172 -4.64 -11.91 -13.83
CA ALA A 172 -4.98 -11.33 -12.55
C ALA A 172 -4.72 -9.82 -12.56
N LYS A 173 -5.71 -9.05 -12.11
CA LYS A 173 -5.55 -7.63 -11.83
C LYS A 173 -4.50 -7.40 -10.74
N SER A 174 -3.85 -6.25 -10.79
CA SER A 174 -2.94 -5.82 -9.73
C SER A 174 -3.69 -5.63 -8.40
N PRO A 175 -3.00 -5.62 -7.25
CA PRO A 175 -3.63 -5.35 -5.96
C PRO A 175 -4.42 -4.03 -5.91
N GLN A 176 -3.90 -2.96 -6.54
CA GLN A 176 -4.57 -1.66 -6.59
C GLN A 176 -5.82 -1.70 -7.45
N GLN A 177 -5.79 -2.36 -8.61
CA GLN A 177 -6.98 -2.53 -9.45
C GLN A 177 -8.04 -3.40 -8.77
N ILE A 178 -7.63 -4.46 -8.07
CA ILE A 178 -8.53 -5.29 -7.24
C ILE A 178 -9.19 -4.42 -6.18
N MET A 179 -8.41 -3.59 -5.48
CA MET A 179 -8.93 -2.67 -4.46
C MET A 179 -9.90 -1.65 -5.06
N GLY A 180 -9.57 -1.09 -6.23
CA GLY A 180 -10.46 -0.19 -6.97
C GLY A 180 -11.80 -0.84 -7.31
N CYS A 181 -11.79 -2.10 -7.77
CA CYS A 181 -13.02 -2.87 -8.00
C CYS A 181 -13.79 -3.15 -6.69
N LEU A 182 -13.11 -3.50 -5.60
CA LEU A 182 -13.77 -3.73 -4.32
C LEU A 182 -14.44 -2.46 -3.78
N VAL A 183 -13.78 -1.30 -3.91
CA VAL A 183 -14.29 -0.02 -3.43
C VAL A 183 -15.39 0.53 -4.36
N LYS A 184 -15.17 0.56 -5.68
CA LYS A 184 -16.09 1.19 -6.63
C LYS A 184 -17.23 0.28 -7.09
N ASP A 185 -17.10 -1.05 -7.01
CA ASP A 185 -18.17 -1.98 -7.41
C ASP A 185 -18.83 -2.68 -6.23
N TYR A 186 -18.05 -3.35 -5.37
CA TYR A 186 -18.64 -4.14 -4.29
C TYR A 186 -19.19 -3.25 -3.18
N PHE A 187 -18.39 -2.29 -2.71
CA PHE A 187 -18.75 -1.43 -1.60
C PHE A 187 -19.88 -0.44 -1.96
N THR A 188 -19.87 0.13 -3.17
CA THR A 188 -20.99 0.96 -3.68
C THR A 188 -22.32 0.22 -3.65
N ARG A 189 -22.35 -1.03 -4.16
CA ARG A 189 -23.56 -1.87 -4.13
C ARG A 189 -23.99 -2.22 -2.72
N TRP A 190 -23.04 -2.54 -1.85
CA TRP A 190 -23.35 -2.87 -0.45
C TRP A 190 -23.94 -1.67 0.32
N ARG A 191 -23.46 -0.45 0.04
CA ARG A 191 -23.98 0.79 0.63
C ARG A 191 -25.15 1.42 -0.14
N ASN A 192 -25.56 0.85 -1.27
CA ASN A 192 -26.53 1.45 -2.19
C ASN A 192 -26.17 2.89 -2.62
N LEU A 193 -24.88 3.11 -2.92
CA LEU A 193 -24.34 4.38 -3.40
C LEU A 193 -23.98 4.28 -4.88
N SER A 194 -24.05 5.39 -5.61
CA SER A 194 -23.47 5.44 -6.96
C SER A 194 -21.94 5.54 -6.90
N PRO A 195 -21.20 4.96 -7.86
CA PRO A 195 -19.73 5.06 -7.90
C PRO A 195 -19.20 6.50 -7.92
N ASP A 196 -19.95 7.44 -8.51
CA ASP A 196 -19.57 8.86 -8.59
C ASP A 196 -19.56 9.58 -7.23
N LYS A 197 -20.27 9.00 -6.25
CA LYS A 197 -20.27 9.49 -4.86
C LYS A 197 -19.06 9.01 -4.07
N ILE A 198 -18.22 8.13 -4.62
CA ILE A 198 -17.01 7.67 -3.94
C ILE A 198 -15.78 8.40 -4.48
N PHE A 199 -14.98 8.92 -3.56
CA PHE A 199 -13.64 9.40 -3.83
C PHE A 199 -12.63 8.42 -3.23
N HIS A 200 -11.99 7.61 -4.07
CA HIS A 200 -11.03 6.59 -3.65
C HIS A 200 -9.61 7.16 -3.70
N VAL A 201 -8.96 7.22 -2.55
CA VAL A 201 -7.59 7.73 -2.37
C VAL A 201 -6.63 6.57 -2.20
N ILE A 202 -5.54 6.56 -2.97
CA ILE A 202 -4.50 5.55 -2.86
C ILE A 202 -3.20 6.22 -2.45
N VAL A 203 -2.59 5.72 -1.37
CA VAL A 203 -1.27 6.15 -0.92
C VAL A 203 -0.22 5.17 -1.46
N ALA A 204 0.62 5.66 -2.37
CA ALA A 204 1.71 4.93 -3.01
C ALA A 204 2.91 5.84 -3.24
N LEU A 205 4.09 5.26 -3.45
CA LEU A 205 5.36 5.98 -3.64
C LEU A 205 5.84 6.00 -5.11
N CYS A 206 5.02 5.55 -6.05
CA CYS A 206 5.45 5.33 -7.44
C CYS A 206 4.43 5.95 -8.40
N TYR A 207 4.91 6.65 -9.43
CA TYR A 207 4.05 7.21 -10.48
C TYR A 207 3.36 6.14 -11.32
N ASP A 208 3.94 4.93 -11.44
CA ASP A 208 3.29 3.81 -12.14
C ASP A 208 1.92 3.48 -11.53
N LYS A 209 1.73 3.74 -10.23
CA LYS A 209 0.43 3.58 -9.56
C LYS A 209 -0.59 4.64 -9.98
N LYS A 210 -0.18 5.84 -10.35
CA LYS A 210 -1.08 6.84 -10.95
C LYS A 210 -1.48 6.45 -12.36
N LEU A 211 -0.52 5.95 -13.16
CA LEU A 211 -0.78 5.42 -14.50
C LEU A 211 -1.73 4.21 -14.46
N GLU A 212 -1.55 3.31 -13.49
CA GLU A 212 -2.42 2.16 -13.28
C GLU A 212 -3.86 2.53 -12.87
N ALA A 213 -4.07 3.76 -12.40
CA ALA A 213 -5.37 4.30 -12.00
C ALA A 213 -6.13 5.03 -13.12
N LEU A 214 -5.49 5.28 -14.26
CA LEU A 214 -6.13 5.80 -15.48
C LEU A 214 -7.06 4.76 -16.10
#